data_AF-A0A967TXI3-F1
#
_entry.id   AF-A0A967TXI3-F1
#
_cell.length_a   1.000
_cell.length_b   1.000
_cell.length_c   1.000
_cell.angle_alpha   90.00
_cell.angle_beta   90.00
_cell.angle_gamma   90.00
#
_symmetry.space_group_name_H-M   'P 1'
#
loop_
_entity.id
_entity.type
_entity.pdbx_description
1 polymer ?
#
loop_
_entity_poly.entity_id
_entity_poly.type
_entity_poly.pdbx_seq_one_letter_code
_entity_poly.pdbx_strand_id
1 'polypeptide(L)'
;MKNRRLVAMDQCVRQLSTAVSTASLYSAEHPQVVRLFTSARESLLEAIGEDREISLLRVDDQLAIGSQPMPASLYVDRFARMLRISGIGHV
;
A
#
# COMPACT_ATOMS: atom_id res chain seq x y z
N MET A 1 -13.13 -14.88 1.28
CA MET A 1 -12.94 -13.57 1.94
C MET A 1 -11.46 -13.19 2.09
N LYS A 2 -10.58 -14.03 2.68
CA LYS A 2 -9.13 -13.74 2.83
C LYS A 2 -8.40 -13.27 1.55
N ASN A 3 -8.68 -13.88 0.40
CA ASN A 3 -8.04 -13.52 -0.86
C ASN A 3 -8.41 -12.11 -1.34
N ARG A 4 -9.64 -11.64 -1.04
CA ARG A 4 -10.12 -10.31 -1.46
C ARG A 4 -9.38 -9.19 -0.72
N ARG A 5 -9.08 -9.39 0.57
CA ARG A 5 -8.28 -8.46 1.37
C ARG A 5 -6.87 -8.28 0.82
N LEU A 6 -6.20 -9.39 0.49
CA LEU A 6 -4.86 -9.35 -0.08
C LEU A 6 -4.85 -8.67 -1.46
N VAL A 7 -5.84 -8.94 -2.31
CA VAL A 7 -6.00 -8.28 -3.61
C VAL A 7 -6.24 -6.79 -3.45
N ALA A 8 -7.14 -6.38 -2.55
CA ALA A 8 -7.40 -4.98 -2.26
C ALA A 8 -6.15 -4.28 -1.72
N MET A 9 -5.35 -4.94 -0.89
CA MET A 9 -4.11 -4.34 -0.41
C MET A 9 -3.01 -4.26 -1.49
N ASP A 10 -2.84 -5.27 -2.37
CA ASP A 10 -1.91 -5.14 -3.50
C ASP A 10 -2.29 -3.94 -4.37
N GLN A 11 -3.59 -3.75 -4.63
CA GLN A 11 -4.11 -2.62 -5.37
C GLN A 11 -3.82 -1.28 -4.67
N CYS A 12 -4.06 -1.21 -3.35
CA CYS A 12 -3.74 -0.05 -2.53
C CYS A 12 -2.24 0.29 -2.60
N VAL A 13 -1.37 -0.70 -2.36
CA VAL A 13 0.09 -0.53 -2.38
C VAL A 13 0.58 -0.07 -3.75
N ARG A 14 0.03 -0.64 -4.83
CA ARG A 14 0.32 -0.23 -6.21
C ARG A 14 -0.05 1.23 -6.47
N GLN A 15 -1.27 1.62 -6.12
CA GLN A 15 -1.76 2.98 -6.33
C GLN A 15 -1.00 4.00 -5.48
N LEU A 16 -0.72 3.67 -4.21
CA LEU A 16 0.02 4.51 -3.29
C LEU A 16 1.48 4.70 -3.72
N SER A 17 2.17 3.62 -4.09
CA SER A 17 3.54 3.70 -4.62
C SER A 17 3.61 4.54 -5.89
N THR A 18 2.60 4.42 -6.76
CA THR A 18 2.48 5.23 -7.97
C THR A 18 2.18 6.69 -7.63
N ALA A 19 1.30 6.96 -6.65
CA ALA A 19 0.98 8.30 -6.19
C ALA A 19 2.23 9.03 -5.68
N VAL A 20 3.02 8.37 -4.82
CA VAL A 20 4.26 8.95 -4.27
C VAL A 20 5.28 9.20 -5.38
N SER A 21 5.47 8.25 -6.31
CA SER A 21 6.37 8.43 -7.44
C SER A 21 5.90 9.60 -8.33
N THR A 22 4.60 9.70 -8.59
CA THR A 22 4.01 10.79 -9.40
C THR A 22 4.12 12.14 -8.69
N ALA A 23 3.95 12.17 -7.37
CA ALA A 23 4.09 13.37 -6.54
C ALA A 23 5.54 13.88 -6.46
N SER A 24 6.54 13.04 -6.73
CA SER A 24 7.93 13.50 -6.87
C SER A 24 8.21 14.22 -8.20
N LEU A 25 7.38 13.96 -9.23
CA LEU A 25 7.48 14.60 -10.55
C LEU A 25 6.61 15.86 -10.66
N TYR A 26 5.53 15.91 -9.88
CA TYR A 26 4.56 16.99 -9.84
C TYR A 26 4.40 17.51 -8.40
N SER A 27 3.26 18.13 -8.08
CA SER A 27 2.89 18.44 -6.69
C SER A 27 1.88 17.42 -6.17
N ALA A 28 1.70 17.36 -4.84
CA ALA A 28 0.74 16.46 -4.20
C ALA A 28 -0.72 16.80 -4.58
N GLU A 29 -0.98 18.06 -4.93
CA GLU A 29 -2.28 18.58 -5.36
C GLU A 29 -2.57 18.32 -6.83
N HIS A 30 -1.60 17.79 -7.59
CA HIS A 30 -1.81 17.51 -9.00
C HIS A 30 -2.98 16.53 -9.19
N PRO A 31 -3.93 16.76 -10.13
CA PRO A 31 -5.14 15.96 -10.25
C PRO A 31 -4.90 14.45 -10.38
N GLN A 32 -3.82 14.05 -11.04
CA GLN A 32 -3.44 12.65 -11.16
C GLN A 32 -3.01 12.03 -9.82
N VAL A 33 -2.27 12.79 -9.01
CA VAL A 33 -1.82 12.34 -7.68
C VAL A 33 -3.02 12.20 -6.75
N VAL A 34 -3.90 13.20 -6.74
CA VAL A 34 -5.16 13.15 -5.97
C VAL A 34 -5.98 11.92 -6.37
N ARG A 35 -6.17 11.67 -7.67
CA ARG A 35 -6.90 10.49 -8.15
C ARG A 35 -6.27 9.17 -7.66
N LEU A 36 -4.94 9.05 -7.74
CA LEU A 36 -4.24 7.86 -7.27
C LEU A 36 -4.41 7.66 -5.75
N PHE A 37 -4.33 8.73 -4.97
CA PHE A 37 -4.60 8.68 -3.53
C PHE A 37 -6.05 8.29 -3.21
N THR A 38 -7.03 8.85 -3.94
CA THR A 38 -8.44 8.49 -3.77
C THR A 38 -8.65 6.99 -4.01
N SER A 39 -8.12 6.45 -5.12
CA SER A 39 -8.26 5.03 -5.40
C SER A 39 -7.51 4.16 -4.39
N ALA A 40 -6.30 4.56 -3.95
CA ALA A 40 -5.57 3.86 -2.91
C ALA A 40 -6.37 3.79 -1.61
N ARG A 41 -7.00 4.91 -1.22
CA ARG A 41 -7.88 4.98 -0.06
C ARG A 41 -9.10 4.06 -0.19
N GLU A 42 -9.73 3.99 -1.36
CA GLU A 42 -10.86 3.08 -1.60
C GLU A 42 -10.45 1.61 -1.44
N SER A 43 -9.31 1.22 -2.04
CA SER A 43 -8.76 -0.12 -1.90
C SER A 43 -8.32 -0.43 -0.46
N LEU A 44 -7.79 0.55 0.27
CA LEU A 44 -7.47 0.41 1.69
C LEU A 44 -8.72 0.16 2.54
N LEU A 45 -9.80 0.91 2.30
CA LEU A 45 -11.07 0.72 3.00
C LEU A 45 -11.68 -0.66 2.70
N GLU A 46 -11.59 -1.12 1.45
CA GLU A 46 -12.01 -2.48 1.10
C GLU A 46 -11.15 -3.55 1.81
N ALA A 47 -9.84 -3.32 1.97
CA ALA A 47 -8.94 -4.23 2.66
C ALA A 47 -9.16 -4.23 4.19
N ILE A 48 -9.51 -3.10 4.80
CA ILE A 48 -9.91 -3.02 6.22
C ILE A 48 -11.21 -3.80 6.41
N GLY A 49 -12.18 -3.63 5.49
CA GLY A 49 -13.47 -4.29 5.57
C GLY A 49 -14.17 -3.97 6.89
N GLU A 50 -14.65 -5.00 7.57
CA GLU A 50 -15.34 -4.86 8.86
C GLU A 50 -14.39 -4.76 10.06
N ASP A 51 -13.09 -5.07 9.89
CA ASP A 51 -12.16 -5.28 11.00
C ASP A 51 -11.76 -4.00 11.73
N ARG A 52 -12.28 -2.83 11.34
CA ARG A 52 -11.99 -1.47 11.85
C ARG A 52 -10.52 -1.02 11.81
N GLU A 53 -9.59 -1.97 11.75
CA GLU A 53 -8.16 -1.76 11.66
C GLU A 53 -7.49 -2.79 10.74
N ILE A 54 -6.28 -2.46 10.31
CA ILE A 54 -5.42 -3.33 9.52
C ILE A 54 -3.98 -3.07 9.96
N SER A 55 -3.24 -4.14 10.24
CA SER A 55 -1.83 -4.06 10.59
C SER A 55 -0.98 -4.41 9.38
N LEU A 56 -0.06 -3.52 9.01
CA LEU A 56 0.92 -3.77 7.96
C LEU A 56 2.31 -3.91 8.57
N LEU A 57 2.92 -5.07 8.41
CA LEU A 57 4.26 -5.35 8.91
C LEU A 57 5.25 -5.47 7.76
N ARG A 58 6.39 -4.78 7.86
CA ARG A 58 7.54 -4.97 6.99
C ARG A 58 8.58 -5.86 7.68
N VAL A 59 8.98 -6.93 7.01
CA VAL A 59 10.10 -7.78 7.41
C VAL A 59 11.08 -7.78 6.23
N ASP A 60 12.24 -7.16 6.41
CA ASP A 60 13.20 -6.88 5.33
C ASP A 60 12.53 -6.22 4.11
N ASP A 61 12.55 -6.87 2.95
CA ASP A 61 11.93 -6.40 1.71
C ASP A 61 10.56 -7.06 1.44
N GLN A 62 9.96 -7.70 2.45
CA GLN A 62 8.64 -8.32 2.38
C GLN A 62 7.60 -7.57 3.22
N LEU A 63 6.33 -7.73 2.85
CA LEU A 63 5.18 -7.19 3.58
C LEU A 63 4.24 -8.30 4.03
N ALA A 64 3.62 -8.10 5.19
CA ALA A 64 2.55 -8.94 5.70
C ALA A 64 1.38 -8.10 6.22
N ILE A 65 0.16 -8.63 6.05
CA ILE A 65 -1.07 -8.07 6.61
C ILE A 65 -1.53 -9.00 7.73
N GLY A 66 -1.51 -8.52 8.97
CA GLY A 66 -1.71 -9.37 10.14
C GLY A 66 -0.70 -10.53 10.15
N SER A 67 -1.17 -11.77 10.06
CA SER A 67 -0.33 -12.98 10.00
C SER A 67 -0.13 -13.53 8.58
N GLN A 68 -0.54 -12.81 7.54
CA GLN A 68 -0.50 -13.29 6.16
C GLN A 68 0.56 -12.55 5.33
N PRO A 69 1.55 -13.25 4.76
CA PRO A 69 2.48 -12.62 3.84
C PRO A 69 1.74 -12.15 2.59
N MET A 70 2.10 -10.96 2.10
CA MET A 70 1.63 -10.47 0.82
C MET A 70 2.32 -11.24 -0.32
N PRO A 71 1.61 -11.54 -1.43
CA PRO A 71 2.25 -12.08 -2.62
C PRO A 71 3.35 -11.16 -3.12
N ALA A 72 4.47 -11.73 -3.54
CA ALA A 72 5.56 -10.96 -4.14
C ALA A 72 5.08 -10.28 -5.42
N SER A 73 5.31 -8.97 -5.50
CA SER A 73 4.99 -8.17 -6.68
C SER A 73 5.97 -7.00 -6.74
N LEU A 74 6.24 -6.51 -7.96
CA LEU A 74 7.13 -5.36 -8.17
C LEU A 74 6.73 -4.15 -7.30
N TYR A 75 5.42 -3.96 -7.08
CA TYR A 75 4.89 -2.86 -6.28
C TYR A 75 5.02 -3.11 -4.79
N VAL A 76 4.78 -4.34 -4.33
CA VAL A 76 5.00 -4.76 -2.93
C VAL A 76 6.46 -4.59 -2.55
N ASP A 77 7.39 -5.07 -3.39
CA ASP A 77 8.83 -4.99 -3.13
C ASP A 77 9.32 -3.53 -3.12
N ARG A 78 8.83 -2.72 -4.08
CA ARG A 78 9.14 -1.29 -4.14
C ARG A 78 8.61 -0.57 -2.90
N PHE A 79 7.39 -0.86 -2.48
CA PHE A 79 6.79 -0.23 -1.30
C PHE A 79 7.51 -0.64 -0.02
N ALA A 80 7.83 -1.92 0.16
CA ALA A 80 8.64 -2.40 1.29
C ALA A 80 9.97 -1.65 1.37
N ARG A 81 10.65 -1.45 0.23
CA ARG A 81 11.88 -0.67 0.15
C ARG A 81 11.67 0.81 0.49
N MET A 82 10.59 1.42 0.02
CA MET A 82 10.24 2.81 0.37
C MET A 82 10.04 2.96 1.88
N LEU A 83 9.29 2.04 2.51
CA LEU A 83 9.11 2.03 3.96
C LEU A 83 10.44 1.86 4.70
N ARG A 84 11.30 0.96 4.23
CA ARG A 84 12.64 0.75 4.80
C ARG A 84 13.49 2.03 4.76
N ILE A 85 13.53 2.72 3.61
CA ILE A 85 14.28 3.98 3.46
C ILE A 85 13.72 5.07 4.39
N SER A 86 12.41 5.08 4.60
CA SER A 86 11.75 5.99 5.54
C SER A 86 11.85 5.58 7.01
N GLY A 87 12.53 4.47 7.33
CA GLY A 87 12.65 3.95 8.70
C GLY A 87 11.36 3.34 9.27
N ILE A 88 10.39 3.01 8.42
CA ILE A 88 9.08 2.45 8.80
C ILE A 88 9.14 0.93 8.79
N GLY A 89 8.84 0.31 9.93
CA GLY A 89 8.79 -1.15 10.10
C GLY A 89 7.37 -1.72 10.30
N HIS A 90 6.49 -0.95 10.91
CA HIS A 90 5.12 -1.36 11.25
C HIS A 90 4.22 -0.13 11.18
N VAL A 91 3.02 -0.31 10.62
CA VAL A 91 1.97 0.70 10.47
C VAL A 91 0.64 0.11 10.92
#